data_AF-A0A5C8LRW8-F1
#
_entry.id   AF-A0A5C8LRW8-F1
#
_cell.length_a   1.000
_cell.length_b   1.000
_cell.length_c   1.000
_cell.angle_alpha   90.00
_cell.angle_beta   90.00
_cell.angle_gamma   90.00
#
_symmetry.space_group_name_H-M   'P 1'
#
loop_
_entity.id
_entity.type
_entity.pdbx_description
1 polymer ?
#
loop_
_entity_poly.entity_id
_entity_poly.type
_entity_poly.pdbx_seq_one_letter_code
_entity_poly.pdbx_strand_id
1 'polypeptide(L)'
;MLLTLILISTFVTPIPDQQYHFPDENTANSNFHVVEFNDQGQPHDLKQQQALFDRIKKPDSATAELVIFVHGWHQNAAPTDSNFVAFQRYIKELQQVAPQRNLIGLYLGWRGDKYDPLWLDESYKAEGWMEPLDFPTIFQRKRVSRLVGEQGVSQLLDKLDAVVEQGQLKRYIFIGHSLGGSVALHASKERVKKAIDLGKDNPNLYLLLNPAVTAKEYKPLDTLLSVDRQKPSMVVLQSKGDFAVKEAFNFLKDGEQAVGNSWAITHDIDKCPRGNCETPILLHSSLAQHDAIPGCMMQLNRSGWRIRARVQARRTIQSCDDANMQAVWVLAVSDDIIFGHNGILTPSHAGALAEILSLIDYHRNQIPEAI
;
A
#
# COMPACT_ATOMS: atom_id res chain seq x y z
N MET A 1 -41.08 -16.62 15.42
CA MET A 1 -40.15 -17.13 14.39
C MET A 1 -40.20 -16.30 13.11
N LEU A 2 -41.38 -16.08 12.50
CA LEU A 2 -41.49 -15.23 11.29
C LEU A 2 -41.18 -13.73 11.55
N LEU A 3 -41.67 -13.18 12.68
CA LEU A 3 -41.38 -11.81 13.11
C LEU A 3 -39.89 -11.57 13.43
N THR A 4 -39.19 -12.59 13.93
CA THR A 4 -37.76 -12.53 14.25
C THR A 4 -36.90 -12.54 12.97
N LEU A 5 -37.31 -13.27 11.94
CA LEU A 5 -36.64 -13.30 10.64
C LEU A 5 -36.84 -11.98 9.84
N ILE A 6 -38.02 -11.37 9.94
CA ILE A 6 -38.30 -10.08 9.28
C ILE A 6 -37.49 -8.95 9.94
N LEU A 7 -37.36 -8.94 11.27
CA LEU A 7 -36.50 -7.99 11.99
C LEU A 7 -35.02 -8.16 11.62
N ILE A 8 -34.50 -9.38 11.49
CA ILE A 8 -33.09 -9.60 11.09
C ILE A 8 -32.83 -9.14 9.64
N SER A 9 -33.79 -9.27 8.73
CA SER A 9 -33.65 -8.79 7.34
C SER A 9 -33.66 -7.27 7.17
N THR A 10 -34.20 -6.53 8.14
CA THR A 10 -34.21 -5.04 8.10
C THR A 10 -32.93 -4.42 8.62
N PHE A 11 -32.06 -5.18 9.31
CA PHE A 11 -30.84 -4.67 9.96
C PHE A 11 -29.54 -5.10 9.28
N VAL A 12 -29.61 -5.90 8.21
CA VAL A 12 -28.44 -6.31 7.40
C VAL A 12 -28.66 -5.83 5.98
N THR A 13 -28.14 -4.65 5.64
CA THR A 13 -28.24 -4.13 4.28
C THR A 13 -27.17 -4.76 3.39
N PRO A 14 -27.54 -5.53 2.34
CA PRO A 14 -26.56 -6.05 1.41
C PRO A 14 -25.93 -4.91 0.63
N ILE A 15 -24.60 -4.87 0.60
CA ILE A 15 -23.88 -3.90 -0.20
C ILE A 15 -23.76 -4.48 -1.63
N PRO A 16 -24.30 -3.77 -2.65
CA PRO A 16 -24.30 -4.27 -4.02
C PRO A 16 -22.87 -4.36 -4.58
N ASP A 17 -22.62 -5.40 -5.36
CA ASP A 17 -21.42 -5.53 -6.19
C ASP A 17 -21.66 -4.72 -7.47
N GLN A 18 -21.30 -3.43 -7.43
CA GLN A 18 -21.64 -2.47 -8.47
C GLN A 18 -20.52 -1.47 -8.74
N GLN A 19 -20.57 -0.89 -9.93
CA GLN A 19 -19.78 0.25 -10.36
C GLN A 19 -20.36 1.55 -9.81
N TYR A 20 -19.50 2.46 -9.36
CA TYR A 20 -19.84 3.80 -8.91
C TYR A 20 -19.44 4.89 -9.91
N HIS A 21 -18.43 4.65 -10.75
CA HIS A 21 -17.87 5.67 -11.66
C HIS A 21 -17.99 5.27 -13.13
N PHE A 22 -18.64 6.11 -13.92
CA PHE A 22 -18.80 5.90 -15.36
C PHE A 22 -17.89 6.87 -16.13
N PRO A 23 -16.90 6.39 -16.90
CA PRO A 23 -16.06 7.26 -17.71
C PRO A 23 -16.89 8.05 -18.72
N ASP A 24 -16.60 9.35 -18.80
CA ASP A 24 -17.15 10.27 -19.78
C ASP A 24 -16.07 10.74 -20.77
N GLU A 25 -16.45 11.61 -21.70
CA GLU A 25 -15.51 12.15 -22.71
C GLU A 25 -14.35 12.96 -22.08
N ASN A 26 -14.55 13.50 -20.88
CA ASN A 26 -13.53 14.27 -20.17
C ASN A 26 -12.54 13.38 -19.42
N THR A 27 -12.92 12.14 -19.11
CA THR A 27 -12.12 11.24 -18.28
C THR A 27 -10.75 10.96 -18.91
N ALA A 28 -10.65 10.84 -20.24
CA ALA A 28 -9.36 10.68 -20.92
C ALA A 28 -8.44 11.92 -20.81
N ASN A 29 -8.98 13.09 -20.48
CA ASN A 29 -8.25 14.34 -20.23
C ASN A 29 -7.96 14.60 -18.75
N SER A 30 -8.53 13.79 -17.85
CA SER A 30 -8.31 13.88 -16.41
C SER A 30 -6.93 13.33 -16.01
N ASN A 31 -6.39 13.82 -14.88
CA ASN A 31 -5.26 13.19 -14.17
C ASN A 31 -5.74 12.36 -12.98
N PHE A 32 -7.03 12.00 -12.93
CA PHE A 32 -7.61 11.14 -11.90
C PHE A 32 -8.58 10.15 -12.54
N HIS A 33 -8.33 8.87 -12.33
CA HIS A 33 -9.08 7.76 -12.91
C HIS A 33 -9.54 6.79 -11.81
N VAL A 34 -10.58 6.03 -12.15
CA VAL A 34 -11.12 4.96 -11.29
C VAL A 34 -11.27 3.71 -12.14
N VAL A 35 -10.82 2.56 -11.62
CA VAL A 35 -11.09 1.24 -12.19
C VAL A 35 -11.66 0.36 -11.09
N GLU A 36 -12.83 -0.22 -11.34
CA GLU A 36 -13.57 -0.98 -10.35
C GLU A 36 -13.65 -2.46 -10.73
N PHE A 37 -13.49 -3.34 -9.75
CA PHE A 37 -13.50 -4.79 -9.91
C PHE A 37 -14.63 -5.41 -9.10
N ASN A 38 -15.30 -6.39 -9.70
CA ASN A 38 -16.32 -7.18 -9.03
C ASN A 38 -15.72 -8.25 -8.11
N ASP A 39 -16.58 -8.96 -7.37
CA ASP A 39 -16.16 -10.03 -6.44
C ASP A 39 -15.45 -11.22 -7.12
N GLN A 40 -15.50 -11.33 -8.45
CA GLN A 40 -14.81 -12.35 -9.24
C GLN A 40 -13.45 -11.86 -9.78
N GLY A 41 -13.04 -10.63 -9.43
CA GLY A 41 -11.82 -10.01 -9.94
C GLY A 41 -11.92 -9.55 -11.39
N GLN A 42 -13.12 -9.44 -11.96
CA GLN A 42 -13.33 -8.91 -13.30
C GLN A 42 -13.58 -7.40 -13.23
N PRO A 43 -13.13 -6.61 -14.22
CA PRO A 43 -13.49 -5.20 -14.31
C PRO A 43 -15.01 -5.05 -14.45
N HIS A 44 -15.62 -4.12 -13.70
CA HIS A 44 -17.04 -3.81 -13.86
C HIS A 44 -17.32 -3.18 -15.24
N ASP A 45 -16.45 -2.28 -15.69
CA ASP A 45 -16.54 -1.63 -16.99
C ASP A 45 -15.16 -1.48 -17.62
N LEU A 46 -14.96 -2.13 -18.77
CA LEU A 46 -13.71 -2.05 -19.52
C LEU A 46 -13.40 -0.62 -20.00
N LYS A 47 -14.41 0.26 -20.12
CA LYS A 47 -14.20 1.67 -20.49
C LYS A 47 -13.38 2.42 -19.45
N GLN A 48 -13.42 2.00 -18.17
CA GLN A 48 -12.61 2.61 -17.11
C GLN A 48 -11.11 2.43 -17.37
N GLN A 49 -10.72 1.19 -17.73
CA GLN A 49 -9.35 0.90 -18.14
C GLN A 49 -9.01 1.62 -19.45
N GLN A 50 -9.93 1.61 -20.42
CA GLN A 50 -9.71 2.29 -21.70
C GLN A 50 -9.40 3.78 -21.50
N ALA A 51 -10.20 4.49 -20.69
CA ALA A 51 -9.99 5.91 -20.41
C ALA A 51 -8.64 6.19 -19.73
N LEU A 52 -8.20 5.32 -18.81
CA LEU A 52 -6.87 5.40 -18.21
C LEU A 52 -5.76 5.24 -19.27
N PHE A 53 -5.85 4.20 -20.11
CA PHE A 53 -4.83 3.96 -21.13
C PHE A 53 -4.85 5.02 -22.24
N ASP A 54 -6.00 5.62 -22.55
CA ASP A 54 -6.09 6.76 -23.46
C ASP A 54 -5.40 8.00 -22.88
N ARG A 55 -5.50 8.22 -21.56
CA ARG A 55 -4.71 9.25 -20.87
C ARG A 55 -3.21 8.96 -20.93
N ILE A 56 -2.79 7.71 -20.67
CA ILE A 56 -1.38 7.30 -20.68
C ILE A 56 -0.77 7.39 -22.09
N LYS A 57 -1.53 7.15 -23.15
CA LYS A 57 -1.01 7.25 -24.53
C LYS A 57 -0.77 8.67 -25.02
N LYS A 58 -1.13 9.70 -24.25
CA LYS A 58 -0.89 11.09 -24.65
C LYS A 58 0.60 11.43 -24.66
N PRO A 59 1.04 12.35 -25.54
CA PRO A 59 2.47 12.68 -25.68
C PRO A 59 3.16 13.15 -24.40
N ASP A 60 2.45 13.81 -23.49
CA ASP A 60 2.99 14.33 -22.22
C ASP A 60 3.19 13.26 -21.15
N SER A 61 2.61 12.07 -21.34
CA SER A 61 2.59 10.99 -20.34
C SER A 61 3.89 10.22 -20.19
N ALA A 62 4.84 10.33 -21.13
CA ALA A 62 6.12 9.63 -21.04
C ALA A 62 6.90 9.98 -19.75
N THR A 63 6.65 11.17 -19.20
CA THR A 63 7.22 11.63 -17.92
C THR A 63 6.30 11.41 -16.71
N ALA A 64 5.07 10.96 -16.95
CA ALA A 64 4.05 10.80 -15.93
C ALA A 64 4.34 9.61 -15.01
N GLU A 65 4.02 9.79 -13.74
CA GLU A 65 4.05 8.76 -12.71
C GLU A 65 2.62 8.45 -12.28
N LEU A 66 2.22 7.18 -12.39
CA LEU A 66 0.89 6.74 -12.02
C LEU A 66 0.88 6.34 -10.54
N VAL A 67 0.16 7.08 -9.70
CA VAL A 67 -0.06 6.75 -8.30
C VAL A 67 -1.37 5.99 -8.19
N ILE A 68 -1.29 4.72 -7.77
CA ILE A 68 -2.41 3.80 -7.69
C ILE A 68 -2.73 3.57 -6.21
N PHE A 69 -3.99 3.68 -5.82
CA PHE A 69 -4.44 3.30 -4.47
C PHE A 69 -5.58 2.30 -4.53
N VAL A 70 -5.46 1.22 -3.73
CA VAL A 70 -6.53 0.24 -3.51
C VAL A 70 -6.93 0.22 -2.04
N HIS A 71 -8.22 0.38 -1.78
CA HIS A 71 -8.80 0.44 -0.45
C HIS A 71 -8.99 -0.96 0.17
N GLY A 72 -9.28 -0.96 1.47
CA GLY A 72 -9.52 -2.17 2.27
C GLY A 72 -10.99 -2.52 2.50
N TRP A 73 -11.18 -3.24 3.60
CA TRP A 73 -12.48 -3.64 4.15
C TRP A 73 -13.33 -2.41 4.52
N HIS A 74 -14.67 -2.53 4.45
CA HIS A 74 -15.63 -1.43 4.69
C HIS A 74 -15.51 -0.20 3.77
N GLN A 75 -14.82 -0.33 2.64
CA GLN A 75 -14.64 0.77 1.69
C GLN A 75 -15.06 0.33 0.28
N ASN A 76 -15.37 1.30 -0.56
CA ASN A 76 -15.70 1.10 -1.97
C ASN A 76 -15.26 2.32 -2.79
N ALA A 77 -15.81 2.49 -3.99
CA ALA A 77 -15.53 3.63 -4.87
C ALA A 77 -16.69 4.62 -4.93
N ALA A 78 -17.61 4.63 -3.96
CA ALA A 78 -18.63 5.67 -3.91
C ALA A 78 -17.96 7.06 -3.81
N PRO A 79 -18.48 8.09 -4.48
CA PRO A 79 -17.89 9.44 -4.43
C PRO A 79 -17.78 10.06 -3.03
N THR A 80 -18.55 9.53 -2.06
CA THR A 80 -18.56 9.95 -0.66
C THR A 80 -17.77 9.03 0.27
N ASP A 81 -17.21 7.93 -0.26
CA ASP A 81 -16.37 7.00 0.51
C ASP A 81 -15.14 7.71 1.06
N SER A 82 -14.81 7.45 2.32
CA SER A 82 -13.74 8.16 3.02
C SER A 82 -12.38 7.96 2.38
N ASN A 83 -12.05 6.74 1.94
CA ASN A 83 -10.78 6.44 1.31
C ASN A 83 -10.72 7.00 -0.11
N PHE A 84 -11.84 6.97 -0.84
CA PHE A 84 -11.94 7.63 -2.13
C PHE A 84 -11.65 9.14 -2.05
N VAL A 85 -12.34 9.84 -1.14
CA VAL A 85 -12.16 11.28 -0.91
C VAL A 85 -10.76 11.59 -0.38
N ALA A 86 -10.24 10.77 0.54
CA ALA A 86 -8.89 10.94 1.07
C ALA A 86 -7.83 10.79 -0.03
N PHE A 87 -7.99 9.82 -0.93
CA PHE A 87 -7.06 9.63 -2.04
C PHE A 87 -7.10 10.78 -3.06
N GLN A 88 -8.29 11.31 -3.37
CA GLN A 88 -8.40 12.51 -4.21
C GLN A 88 -7.66 13.70 -3.61
N ARG A 89 -7.75 13.90 -2.29
CA ARG A 89 -7.00 14.94 -1.58
C ARG A 89 -5.50 14.62 -1.61
N TYR A 90 -5.12 13.39 -1.32
CA TYR A 90 -3.73 12.93 -1.29
C TYR A 90 -2.99 13.20 -2.61
N ILE A 91 -3.60 12.93 -3.75
CA ILE A 91 -3.00 13.23 -5.07
C ILE A 91 -2.76 14.74 -5.26
N LYS A 92 -3.70 15.58 -4.81
CA LYS A 92 -3.54 17.04 -4.86
C LYS A 92 -2.40 17.51 -3.94
N GLU A 93 -2.35 17.00 -2.71
CA GLU A 93 -1.28 17.29 -1.76
C GLU A 93 0.08 16.85 -2.31
N LEU A 94 0.16 15.64 -2.87
CA LEU A 94 1.38 15.11 -3.48
C LEU A 94 1.86 15.98 -4.64
N GLN A 95 0.93 16.46 -5.48
CA GLN A 95 1.24 17.39 -6.56
C GLN A 95 1.73 18.75 -6.03
N GLN A 96 1.23 19.22 -4.88
CA GLN A 96 1.68 20.48 -4.27
C GLN A 96 3.08 20.38 -3.66
N VAL A 97 3.41 19.27 -2.99
CA VAL A 97 4.74 19.07 -2.39
C VAL A 97 5.80 18.63 -3.40
N ALA A 98 5.37 18.12 -4.56
CA ALA A 98 6.24 17.73 -5.67
C ALA A 98 5.75 18.31 -7.01
N PRO A 99 5.72 19.65 -7.18
CA PRO A 99 5.13 20.32 -8.35
C PRO A 99 5.83 19.98 -9.67
N GLN A 100 7.08 19.53 -9.61
CA GLN A 100 7.86 19.10 -10.77
C GLN A 100 7.47 17.71 -11.29
N ARG A 101 6.71 16.91 -10.52
CA ARG A 101 6.28 15.57 -10.93
C ARG A 101 4.99 15.67 -11.72
N ASN A 102 4.89 14.95 -12.84
CA ASN A 102 3.67 14.80 -13.60
C ASN A 102 2.89 13.60 -13.04
N LEU A 103 1.84 13.85 -12.26
CA LEU A 103 1.13 12.79 -11.53
C LEU A 103 -0.23 12.46 -12.15
N ILE A 104 -0.49 11.17 -12.28
CA ILE A 104 -1.82 10.63 -12.60
C ILE A 104 -2.25 9.79 -11.40
N GLY A 105 -3.43 10.08 -10.83
CA GLY A 105 -4.05 9.28 -9.79
C GLY A 105 -4.94 8.18 -10.37
N LEU A 106 -4.86 6.97 -9.81
CA LEU A 106 -5.75 5.85 -10.11
C LEU A 106 -6.29 5.24 -8.81
N TYR A 107 -7.59 5.32 -8.61
CA TYR A 107 -8.27 4.60 -7.53
C TYR A 107 -8.75 3.24 -8.04
N LEU A 108 -8.37 2.17 -7.34
CA LEU A 108 -8.90 0.83 -7.60
C LEU A 108 -10.02 0.53 -6.61
N GLY A 109 -11.24 0.45 -7.14
CA GLY A 109 -12.43 0.09 -6.38
C GLY A 109 -12.69 -1.41 -6.41
N TRP A 110 -13.18 -1.95 -5.31
CA TRP A 110 -13.80 -3.27 -5.26
C TRP A 110 -14.86 -3.27 -4.16
N ARG A 111 -15.69 -4.30 -4.10
CA ARG A 111 -16.66 -4.42 -3.01
C ARG A 111 -15.97 -4.86 -1.71
N GLY A 112 -15.48 -3.87 -0.96
CA GLY A 112 -14.79 -4.07 0.31
C GLY A 112 -15.68 -4.69 1.37
N ASP A 113 -17.00 -4.53 1.29
CA ASP A 113 -17.95 -5.04 2.26
C ASP A 113 -19.15 -5.72 1.59
N LYS A 114 -19.66 -6.79 2.21
CA LYS A 114 -20.81 -7.54 1.73
C LYS A 114 -22.08 -7.14 2.48
N TYR A 115 -21.97 -6.81 3.75
CA TYR A 115 -23.09 -6.54 4.64
C TYR A 115 -22.64 -5.51 5.67
N ASP A 116 -23.45 -4.47 5.88
CA ASP A 116 -23.32 -3.58 7.01
C ASP A 116 -24.47 -3.91 8.00
N PRO A 117 -24.18 -4.70 9.05
CA PRO A 117 -25.12 -4.90 10.14
C PRO A 117 -25.07 -3.67 11.05
N LEU A 118 -26.11 -2.83 10.94
CA LEU A 118 -26.46 -1.74 11.87
C LEU A 118 -25.88 -0.34 11.62
N TRP A 119 -24.91 -0.09 10.72
CA TRP A 119 -24.35 1.26 10.44
C TRP A 119 -23.84 2.01 11.69
N LEU A 120 -23.55 1.29 12.78
CA LEU A 120 -23.20 1.86 14.08
C LEU A 120 -21.70 1.90 14.33
N ASP A 121 -20.91 1.23 13.49
CA ASP A 121 -19.48 1.15 13.68
C ASP A 121 -18.76 2.37 13.10
N GLU A 122 -17.74 2.84 13.83
CA GLU A 122 -16.89 3.92 13.36
C GLU A 122 -15.65 3.35 12.65
N SER A 123 -15.75 2.16 12.03
CA SER A 123 -14.60 1.39 11.52
C SER A 123 -13.78 2.12 10.45
N TYR A 124 -14.36 3.13 9.80
CA TYR A 124 -13.67 4.04 8.88
C TYR A 124 -12.79 5.08 9.61
N LYS A 125 -12.98 5.32 10.91
CA LYS A 125 -12.18 6.25 11.72
C LYS A 125 -10.94 5.56 12.28
N ALA A 126 -9.89 6.32 12.53
CA ALA A 126 -8.64 5.78 13.09
C ALA A 126 -8.76 5.32 14.55
N GLU A 127 -9.67 5.92 15.33
CA GLU A 127 -9.99 5.55 16.73
C GLU A 127 -11.25 4.68 16.84
N GLY A 128 -11.84 4.31 15.69
CA GLY A 128 -13.12 3.61 15.66
C GLY A 128 -13.03 2.21 16.24
N TRP A 129 -14.07 1.83 16.97
CA TRP A 129 -14.27 0.45 17.41
C TRP A 129 -14.94 -0.35 16.29
N MET A 130 -14.41 -1.54 15.96
CA MET A 130 -15.03 -2.45 15.00
C MET A 130 -16.02 -3.35 15.72
N GLU A 131 -17.21 -3.54 15.16
CA GLU A 131 -18.20 -4.41 15.78
C GLU A 131 -17.79 -5.88 15.66
N PRO A 132 -17.92 -6.68 16.75
CA PRO A 132 -17.74 -8.12 16.71
C PRO A 132 -18.56 -8.85 15.63
N LEU A 133 -19.66 -8.25 15.16
CA LEU A 133 -20.56 -8.80 14.14
C LEU A 133 -20.08 -8.61 12.70
N ASP A 134 -19.08 -7.75 12.46
CA ASP A 134 -18.50 -7.51 11.14
C ASP A 134 -17.40 -8.51 10.80
N PHE A 135 -16.69 -9.02 11.81
CA PHE A 135 -15.60 -9.98 11.62
C PHE A 135 -15.95 -11.25 10.81
N PRO A 136 -17.19 -11.79 10.74
CA PRO A 136 -17.55 -12.83 9.79
C PRO A 136 -17.39 -12.43 8.32
N THR A 137 -17.62 -11.16 7.95
CA THR A 137 -17.48 -10.70 6.55
C THR A 137 -16.01 -10.64 6.13
N ILE A 138 -15.09 -10.36 7.07
CA ILE A 138 -13.65 -10.24 6.79
C ILE A 138 -13.05 -11.52 6.19
N PHE A 139 -13.50 -12.71 6.58
CA PHE A 139 -13.03 -13.97 6.01
C PHE A 139 -13.34 -14.06 4.51
N GLN A 140 -14.59 -13.78 4.16
CA GLN A 140 -15.02 -13.80 2.76
C GLN A 140 -14.32 -12.68 1.99
N ARG A 141 -14.23 -11.48 2.56
CA ARG A 141 -13.60 -10.31 1.92
C ARG A 141 -12.10 -10.52 1.73
N LYS A 142 -11.39 -11.21 2.65
CA LYS A 142 -9.98 -11.61 2.49
C LYS A 142 -9.77 -12.57 1.31
N ARG A 143 -10.71 -13.49 1.08
CA ARG A 143 -10.67 -14.36 -0.12
C ARG A 143 -10.91 -13.56 -1.39
N VAL A 144 -11.86 -12.62 -1.37
CA VAL A 144 -12.17 -11.76 -2.51
C VAL A 144 -11.01 -10.81 -2.82
N SER A 145 -10.39 -10.18 -1.82
CA SER A 145 -9.24 -9.29 -2.02
C SER A 145 -8.08 -10.03 -2.69
N ARG A 146 -7.81 -11.28 -2.28
CA ARG A 146 -6.83 -12.13 -2.95
C ARG A 146 -7.22 -12.39 -4.40
N LEU A 147 -8.47 -12.77 -4.67
CA LEU A 147 -8.96 -13.05 -6.02
C LEU A 147 -8.86 -11.81 -6.93
N VAL A 148 -9.29 -10.65 -6.44
CA VAL A 148 -9.17 -9.35 -7.13
C VAL A 148 -7.71 -9.04 -7.42
N GLY A 149 -6.79 -9.29 -6.47
CA GLY A 149 -5.35 -9.12 -6.66
C GLY A 149 -4.76 -10.06 -7.72
N GLU A 150 -4.97 -11.36 -7.58
CA GLU A 150 -4.38 -12.40 -8.44
C GLU A 150 -4.95 -12.40 -9.86
N GLN A 151 -6.24 -12.11 -10.03
CA GLN A 151 -6.92 -12.23 -11.32
C GLN A 151 -7.18 -10.89 -11.99
N GLY A 152 -7.66 -9.89 -11.26
CA GLY A 152 -8.06 -8.60 -11.85
C GLY A 152 -6.91 -7.63 -11.95
N VAL A 153 -6.41 -7.22 -10.78
CA VAL A 153 -5.38 -6.17 -10.67
C VAL A 153 -4.07 -6.64 -11.28
N SER A 154 -3.65 -7.90 -11.11
CA SER A 154 -2.46 -8.43 -11.78
C SER A 154 -2.49 -8.22 -13.30
N GLN A 155 -3.64 -8.45 -13.96
CA GLN A 155 -3.78 -8.25 -15.41
C GLN A 155 -3.72 -6.76 -15.79
N LEU A 156 -4.28 -5.86 -14.96
CA LEU A 156 -4.12 -4.43 -15.15
C LEU A 156 -2.65 -4.03 -15.02
N LEU A 157 -1.94 -4.56 -14.03
CA LEU A 157 -0.51 -4.31 -13.84
C LEU A 157 0.32 -4.86 -15.00
N ASP A 158 -0.01 -6.03 -15.58
CA ASP A 158 0.69 -6.54 -16.77
C ASP A 158 0.61 -5.54 -17.95
N LYS A 159 -0.56 -4.91 -18.15
CA LYS A 159 -0.73 -3.85 -19.16
C LYS A 159 0.05 -2.58 -18.80
N LEU A 160 0.12 -2.23 -17.51
CA LEU A 160 0.90 -1.09 -17.03
C LEU A 160 2.41 -1.32 -17.18
N ASP A 161 2.90 -2.53 -16.91
CA ASP A 161 4.30 -2.88 -17.12
C ASP A 161 4.67 -2.72 -18.61
N ALA A 162 3.81 -3.16 -19.53
CA ALA A 162 4.05 -3.01 -20.96
C ALA A 162 4.17 -1.55 -21.40
N VAL A 163 3.33 -0.64 -20.89
CA VAL A 163 3.43 0.80 -21.24
C VAL A 163 4.62 1.49 -20.55
N VAL A 164 5.06 1.00 -19.39
CA VAL A 164 6.31 1.44 -18.76
C VAL A 164 7.52 0.98 -19.57
N GLU A 165 7.56 -0.28 -20.00
CA GLU A 165 8.63 -0.82 -20.87
C GLU A 165 8.69 -0.11 -22.23
N GLN A 166 7.55 0.36 -22.75
CA GLN A 166 7.46 1.15 -23.99
C GLN A 166 7.82 2.64 -23.81
N GLY A 167 8.11 3.09 -22.59
CA GLY A 167 8.42 4.50 -22.29
C GLY A 167 7.21 5.45 -22.41
N GLN A 168 5.98 4.92 -22.42
CA GLN A 168 4.74 5.72 -22.45
C GLN A 168 4.33 6.19 -21.05
N LEU A 169 4.87 5.55 -20.01
CA LEU A 169 4.69 5.90 -18.60
C LEU A 169 6.04 5.76 -17.90
N LYS A 170 6.42 6.72 -17.05
CA LYS A 170 7.72 6.67 -16.35
C LYS A 170 7.79 5.49 -15.38
N ARG A 171 6.73 5.29 -14.59
CA ARG A 171 6.53 4.20 -13.61
C ARG A 171 5.15 4.30 -12.98
N TYR A 172 4.80 3.30 -12.19
CA TYR A 172 3.69 3.40 -11.24
C TYR A 172 4.12 3.14 -9.79
N ILE A 173 3.39 3.76 -8.86
CA ILE A 173 3.48 3.55 -7.42
C ILE A 173 2.17 2.90 -7.00
N PHE A 174 2.20 1.67 -6.50
CA PHE A 174 1.00 0.95 -6.13
C PHE A 174 0.86 0.82 -4.62
N ILE A 175 -0.11 1.55 -4.07
CA ILE A 175 -0.40 1.65 -2.64
C ILE A 175 -1.63 0.80 -2.31
N GLY A 176 -1.50 -0.15 -1.39
CA GLY A 176 -2.62 -0.93 -0.88
C GLY A 176 -2.75 -0.82 0.63
N HIS A 177 -3.96 -0.54 1.12
CA HIS A 177 -4.23 -0.47 2.56
C HIS A 177 -5.09 -1.63 3.06
N SER A 178 -4.78 -2.20 4.23
CA SER A 178 -5.61 -3.24 4.86
C SER A 178 -5.83 -4.43 3.93
N LEU A 179 -7.08 -4.83 3.63
CA LEU A 179 -7.38 -5.83 2.60
C LEU A 179 -6.97 -5.39 1.17
N GLY A 180 -6.91 -4.10 0.88
CA GLY A 180 -6.25 -3.57 -0.32
C GLY A 180 -4.75 -3.84 -0.31
N GLY A 181 -4.12 -3.92 0.86
CA GLY A 181 -2.74 -4.42 1.01
C GLY A 181 -2.61 -5.89 0.60
N SER A 182 -3.66 -6.70 0.82
CA SER A 182 -3.75 -8.07 0.29
C SER A 182 -3.88 -8.08 -1.23
N VAL A 183 -4.74 -7.21 -1.81
CA VAL A 183 -4.81 -7.01 -3.27
C VAL A 183 -3.43 -6.66 -3.84
N ALA A 184 -2.76 -5.67 -3.23
CA ALA A 184 -1.45 -5.19 -3.68
C ALA A 184 -0.37 -6.26 -3.57
N LEU A 185 -0.29 -7.00 -2.46
CA LEU A 185 0.65 -8.11 -2.30
C LEU A 185 0.45 -9.17 -3.39
N HIS A 186 -0.78 -9.66 -3.55
CA HIS A 186 -1.06 -10.77 -4.44
C HIS A 186 -0.99 -10.39 -5.92
N ALA A 187 -1.22 -9.12 -6.27
CA ALA A 187 -1.01 -8.61 -7.62
C ALA A 187 0.47 -8.39 -7.98
N SER A 188 1.36 -8.24 -6.98
CA SER A 188 2.75 -7.79 -7.23
C SER A 188 3.85 -8.77 -6.83
N LYS A 189 3.60 -9.72 -5.91
CA LYS A 189 4.65 -10.61 -5.37
C LYS A 189 5.40 -11.39 -6.47
N GLU A 190 4.68 -11.99 -7.42
CA GLU A 190 5.29 -12.76 -8.51
C GLU A 190 6.01 -11.84 -9.50
N ARG A 191 5.52 -10.60 -9.65
CA ARG A 191 6.16 -9.56 -10.47
C ARG A 191 7.52 -9.18 -9.92
N VAL A 192 7.56 -8.87 -8.62
CA VAL A 192 8.79 -8.50 -7.90
C VAL A 192 9.78 -9.64 -7.98
N LYS A 193 9.33 -10.87 -7.70
CA LYS A 193 10.19 -12.06 -7.80
C LYS A 193 10.74 -12.23 -9.21
N LYS A 194 9.89 -12.20 -10.24
CA LYS A 194 10.30 -12.35 -11.64
C LYS A 194 11.30 -11.28 -12.09
N ALA A 195 11.10 -10.02 -11.70
CA ALA A 195 12.04 -8.95 -12.02
C ALA A 195 13.44 -9.22 -11.43
N ILE A 196 13.49 -9.64 -10.16
CA ILE A 196 14.74 -9.96 -9.45
C ILE A 196 15.42 -11.20 -10.04
N ASP A 197 14.66 -12.27 -10.30
CA ASP A 197 15.19 -13.49 -10.92
C ASP A 197 15.84 -13.19 -12.30
N LEU A 198 15.29 -12.20 -13.03
CA LEU A 198 15.81 -11.76 -14.32
C LEU A 198 16.91 -10.69 -14.22
N GLY A 199 17.28 -10.26 -13.00
CA GLY A 199 18.24 -9.17 -12.79
C GLY A 199 17.78 -7.83 -13.38
N LYS A 200 16.47 -7.64 -13.57
CA LYS A 200 15.91 -6.41 -14.15
C LYS A 200 15.57 -5.43 -13.04
N ASP A 201 16.04 -4.20 -13.15
CA ASP A 201 15.56 -3.11 -12.31
C ASP A 201 14.04 -2.96 -12.49
N ASN A 202 13.32 -2.80 -11.37
CA ASN A 202 11.88 -2.58 -11.40
C ASN A 202 11.58 -1.09 -11.25
N PRO A 203 11.11 -0.40 -12.30
CA PRO A 203 10.77 1.02 -12.27
C PRO A 203 9.81 1.40 -11.14
N ASN A 204 8.94 0.47 -10.80
CA ASN A 204 7.76 0.64 -9.97
C ASN A 204 8.07 0.48 -8.48
N LEU A 205 7.13 0.91 -7.63
CA LEU A 205 7.21 0.82 -6.18
C LEU A 205 5.88 0.30 -5.62
N TYR A 206 5.92 -0.72 -4.77
CA TYR A 206 4.73 -1.25 -4.09
C TYR A 206 4.75 -0.85 -2.61
N LEU A 207 3.72 -0.17 -2.14
CA LEU A 207 3.58 0.30 -0.76
C LEU A 207 2.37 -0.35 -0.11
N LEU A 208 2.58 -1.13 0.94
CA LEU A 208 1.52 -1.84 1.64
C LEU A 208 1.35 -1.20 3.02
N LEU A 209 0.23 -0.53 3.24
CA LEU A 209 -0.10 0.18 4.49
C LEU A 209 -0.98 -0.71 5.36
N ASN A 210 -0.51 -1.08 6.55
CA ASN A 210 -1.22 -1.93 7.49
C ASN A 210 -1.88 -3.16 6.81
N PRO A 211 -1.14 -3.93 5.99
CA PRO A 211 -1.78 -4.93 5.14
C PRO A 211 -2.36 -6.08 5.96
N ALA A 212 -3.59 -6.48 5.65
CA ALA A 212 -4.26 -7.62 6.26
C ALA A 212 -3.78 -8.95 5.63
N VAL A 213 -2.46 -9.19 5.70
CA VAL A 213 -1.76 -10.35 5.14
C VAL A 213 -0.91 -11.05 6.20
N THR A 214 -0.86 -12.37 6.14
CA THR A 214 -0.06 -13.18 7.07
C THR A 214 1.42 -13.17 6.69
N ALA A 215 2.30 -13.40 7.68
CA ALA A 215 3.73 -13.60 7.42
C ALA A 215 4.00 -14.76 6.44
N LYS A 216 3.14 -15.79 6.44
CA LYS A 216 3.20 -16.93 5.51
C LYS A 216 2.95 -16.52 4.05
N GLU A 217 2.00 -15.62 3.79
CA GLU A 217 1.74 -15.10 2.45
C GLU A 217 2.91 -14.27 1.91
N TYR A 218 3.64 -13.60 2.80
CA TYR A 218 4.85 -12.85 2.48
C TYR A 218 6.08 -13.74 2.26
N LYS A 219 6.14 -14.91 2.92
CA LYS A 219 7.31 -15.79 2.95
C LYS A 219 8.03 -16.01 1.61
N PRO A 220 7.36 -16.17 0.45
CA PRO A 220 8.07 -16.31 -0.83
C PRO A 220 9.00 -15.14 -1.22
N LEU A 221 8.85 -13.98 -0.59
CA LEU A 221 9.64 -12.77 -0.85
C LEU A 221 10.78 -12.56 0.16
N ASP A 222 10.90 -13.41 1.19
CA ASP A 222 11.75 -13.15 2.36
C ASP A 222 13.26 -13.27 2.12
N THR A 223 13.66 -14.02 1.09
CA THR A 223 15.06 -14.22 0.69
C THR A 223 15.48 -13.34 -0.48
N LEU A 224 14.55 -12.55 -1.04
CA LEU A 224 14.81 -11.74 -2.21
C LEU A 224 15.66 -10.51 -1.83
N LEU A 225 16.71 -10.27 -2.61
CA LEU A 225 17.55 -9.09 -2.53
C LEU A 225 17.23 -8.14 -3.69
N SER A 226 17.29 -6.84 -3.43
CA SER A 226 17.15 -5.82 -4.46
C SER A 226 18.27 -5.95 -5.49
N VAL A 227 17.95 -5.70 -6.77
CA VAL A 227 18.90 -5.85 -7.88
C VAL A 227 20.09 -4.92 -7.72
N ASP A 228 19.84 -3.68 -7.30
CA ASP A 228 20.85 -2.66 -7.03
C ASP A 228 21.43 -2.73 -5.60
N ARG A 229 20.90 -3.62 -4.75
CA ARG A 229 21.25 -3.77 -3.33
C ARG A 229 20.99 -2.52 -2.48
N GLN A 230 20.21 -1.57 -2.97
CA GLN A 230 19.99 -0.26 -2.32
C GLN A 230 18.51 0.11 -2.23
N LYS A 231 17.69 -0.28 -3.21
CA LYS A 231 16.31 0.14 -3.31
C LYS A 231 15.35 -1.04 -3.17
N PRO A 232 14.40 -1.01 -2.21
CA PRO A 232 13.35 -2.02 -2.15
C PRO A 232 12.38 -1.86 -3.33
N SER A 233 11.95 -3.01 -3.87
CA SER A 233 10.83 -3.07 -4.82
C SER A 233 9.49 -2.89 -4.10
N MET A 234 9.41 -3.37 -2.85
CA MET A 234 8.20 -3.32 -2.03
C MET A 234 8.52 -2.83 -0.62
N VAL A 235 7.65 -2.00 -0.06
CA VAL A 235 7.73 -1.53 1.33
C VAL A 235 6.40 -1.80 2.02
N VAL A 236 6.46 -2.50 3.14
CA VAL A 236 5.34 -2.73 4.05
C VAL A 236 5.50 -1.80 5.23
N LEU A 237 4.49 -0.99 5.50
CA LEU A 237 4.40 -0.11 6.64
C LEU A 237 3.32 -0.64 7.57
N GLN A 238 3.71 -1.15 8.74
CA GLN A 238 2.77 -1.65 9.74
C GLN A 238 2.84 -0.82 11.02
N SER A 239 1.75 -0.18 11.37
CA SER A 239 1.61 0.56 12.63
C SER A 239 1.72 -0.38 13.83
N LYS A 240 2.53 0.03 14.83
CA LYS A 240 2.68 -0.66 16.12
C LYS A 240 1.37 -0.65 16.90
N GLY A 241 0.55 0.39 16.75
CA GLY A 241 -0.77 0.56 17.35
C GLY A 241 -1.95 0.04 16.51
N ASP A 242 -1.71 -0.70 15.41
CA ASP A 242 -2.80 -1.23 14.58
C ASP A 242 -3.63 -2.30 15.33
N PHE A 243 -4.69 -1.84 15.98
CA PHE A 243 -5.63 -2.68 16.73
C PHE A 243 -6.50 -3.53 15.81
N ALA A 244 -6.94 -2.98 14.67
CA ALA A 244 -7.86 -3.67 13.76
C ALA A 244 -7.22 -4.93 13.16
N VAL A 245 -5.97 -4.84 12.71
CA VAL A 245 -5.23 -6.02 12.20
C VAL A 245 -4.94 -7.02 13.33
N LYS A 246 -4.62 -6.54 14.54
CA LYS A 246 -4.39 -7.45 15.69
C LYS A 246 -5.65 -8.23 16.05
N GLU A 247 -6.79 -7.56 16.19
CA GLU A 247 -8.06 -8.21 16.53
C GLU A 247 -8.60 -9.07 15.40
N ALA A 248 -8.50 -8.63 14.15
CA ALA A 248 -8.86 -9.45 12.99
C ALA A 248 -8.10 -10.77 12.99
N PHE A 249 -6.80 -10.77 13.25
CA PHE A 249 -6.00 -11.99 13.27
C PHE A 249 -6.28 -12.88 14.48
N ASN A 250 -6.60 -12.29 15.64
CA ASN A 250 -7.08 -13.03 16.81
C ASN A 250 -8.42 -13.74 16.53
N PHE A 251 -9.34 -13.07 15.83
CA PHE A 251 -10.64 -13.63 15.45
C PHE A 251 -10.55 -14.66 14.33
N LEU A 252 -9.72 -14.39 13.31
CA LEU A 252 -9.51 -15.28 12.16
C LEU A 252 -8.95 -16.65 12.58
N LYS A 253 -8.27 -16.73 13.74
CA LYS A 253 -7.59 -17.94 14.26
C LYS A 253 -6.71 -18.62 13.21
N ASP A 254 -6.12 -17.83 12.32
CA ASP A 254 -5.26 -18.30 11.22
C ASP A 254 -3.94 -18.93 11.72
N GLY A 255 -3.67 -18.88 13.04
CA GLY A 255 -2.47 -19.45 13.67
C GLY A 255 -1.16 -18.72 13.33
N GLU A 256 -1.26 -17.63 12.58
CA GLU A 256 -0.15 -16.87 12.00
C GLU A 256 -0.26 -15.40 12.41
N GLN A 257 0.88 -14.71 12.53
CA GLN A 257 0.92 -13.28 12.82
C GLN A 257 0.77 -12.45 11.54
N ALA A 258 0.20 -11.25 11.68
CA ALA A 258 0.25 -10.24 10.63
C ALA A 258 1.70 -9.92 10.25
N VAL A 259 1.99 -9.72 8.96
CA VAL A 259 3.36 -9.61 8.45
C VAL A 259 4.23 -8.60 9.22
N GLY A 260 3.70 -7.42 9.53
CA GLY A 260 4.46 -6.38 10.23
C GLY A 260 4.51 -6.51 11.76
N ASN A 261 3.87 -7.54 12.33
CA ASN A 261 3.97 -7.91 13.74
C ASN A 261 4.60 -9.31 13.89
N SER A 262 5.46 -9.71 12.94
CA SER A 262 6.04 -11.05 12.85
C SER A 262 7.56 -11.03 12.67
N TRP A 263 8.15 -12.21 12.46
CA TRP A 263 9.56 -12.39 12.08
C TRP A 263 9.96 -11.63 10.80
N ALA A 264 9.01 -11.14 10.01
CA ALA A 264 9.28 -10.49 8.72
C ALA A 264 9.85 -9.07 8.85
N ILE A 265 9.78 -8.43 10.02
CA ILE A 265 10.22 -7.03 10.22
C ILE A 265 11.71 -6.89 9.90
N THR A 266 12.06 -5.90 9.08
CA THR A 266 13.44 -5.57 8.70
C THR A 266 13.92 -4.24 9.27
N HIS A 267 13.01 -3.30 9.56
CA HIS A 267 13.38 -2.01 10.15
C HIS A 267 12.30 -1.51 11.12
N ASP A 268 12.69 -0.61 12.01
CA ASP A 268 11.78 0.28 12.75
C ASP A 268 11.74 1.65 12.05
N ILE A 269 10.58 2.29 12.06
CA ILE A 269 10.45 3.68 11.63
C ILE A 269 9.74 4.50 12.69
N ASP A 270 10.39 5.60 13.07
CA ASP A 270 9.93 6.52 14.11
C ASP A 270 10.02 7.98 13.62
N LYS A 271 9.17 8.85 14.16
CA LYS A 271 9.17 10.29 13.84
C LYS A 271 10.28 11.01 14.62
N CYS A 272 10.99 11.91 13.94
CA CYS A 272 11.94 12.82 14.58
C CYS A 272 11.21 13.79 15.52
N PRO A 273 11.82 14.19 16.65
CA PRO A 273 11.21 15.14 17.58
C PRO A 273 10.85 16.44 16.86
N ARG A 274 9.59 16.86 16.96
CA ARG A 274 9.06 18.04 16.25
C ARG A 274 9.30 18.02 14.74
N GLY A 275 9.52 16.83 14.14
CA GLY A 275 9.85 16.67 12.72
C GLY A 275 11.28 17.02 12.34
N ASN A 276 12.15 17.38 13.29
CA ASN A 276 13.55 17.73 13.00
C ASN A 276 14.51 16.64 13.48
N CYS A 277 15.15 15.94 12.54
CA CYS A 277 16.07 14.84 12.80
C CYS A 277 17.45 15.27 13.34
N GLU A 278 17.77 16.56 13.29
CA GLU A 278 18.96 17.14 13.93
C GLU A 278 18.75 17.35 15.44
N THR A 279 17.49 17.31 15.91
CA THR A 279 17.19 17.46 17.34
C THR A 279 17.79 16.28 18.11
N PRO A 280 18.69 16.52 19.10
CA PRO A 280 19.26 15.44 19.89
C PRO A 280 18.17 14.65 20.62
N ILE A 281 18.29 13.32 20.59
CA ILE A 281 17.40 12.41 21.30
C ILE A 281 18.24 11.67 22.35
N LEU A 282 17.71 11.58 23.58
CA LEU A 282 18.31 10.74 24.60
C LEU A 282 17.98 9.27 24.30
N LEU A 283 18.97 8.54 23.80
CA LEU A 283 18.85 7.11 23.50
C LEU A 283 19.56 6.29 24.56
N HIS A 284 19.08 5.07 24.80
CA HIS A 284 19.84 4.08 25.56
C HIS A 284 21.19 3.82 24.87
N SER A 285 22.26 3.59 25.66
CA SER A 285 23.62 3.49 25.14
C SER A 285 23.80 2.42 24.05
N SER A 286 23.18 1.26 24.22
CA SER A 286 23.21 0.19 23.21
C SER A 286 22.55 0.58 21.90
N LEU A 287 21.46 1.35 21.95
CA LEU A 287 20.75 1.82 20.75
C LEU A 287 21.54 2.93 20.05
N ALA A 288 22.19 3.81 20.82
CA ALA A 288 23.09 4.82 20.27
C ALA A 288 24.31 4.19 19.56
N GLN A 289 24.88 3.12 20.15
CA GLN A 289 25.96 2.36 19.51
C GLN A 289 25.50 1.68 18.22
N HIS A 290 24.31 1.08 18.22
CA HIS A 290 23.71 0.50 17.01
C HIS A 290 23.48 1.53 15.91
N ASP A 291 22.88 2.68 16.25
CA ASP A 291 22.60 3.75 15.30
C ASP A 291 23.87 4.38 14.70
N ALA A 292 25.01 4.28 15.41
CA ALA A 292 26.31 4.78 14.94
C ALA A 292 26.99 3.86 13.91
N ILE A 293 26.54 2.61 13.76
CA ILE A 293 27.06 1.69 12.76
C ILE A 293 26.57 2.15 11.37
N PRO A 294 27.45 2.28 10.35
CA PRO A 294 27.05 2.67 9.01
C PRO A 294 25.91 1.79 8.46
N GLY A 295 24.92 2.43 7.83
CA GLY A 295 23.76 1.75 7.26
C GLY A 295 22.68 1.33 8.27
N CYS A 296 22.94 1.39 9.59
CA CYS A 296 21.93 1.00 10.58
C CYS A 296 20.87 2.07 10.85
N MET A 297 21.13 3.32 10.48
CA MET A 297 20.25 4.46 10.70
C MET A 297 20.19 5.35 9.45
N MET A 298 19.01 5.44 8.81
CA MET A 298 18.69 6.39 7.75
C MET A 298 17.74 7.48 8.24
N GLN A 299 17.94 8.72 7.79
CA GLN A 299 17.04 9.84 8.08
C GLN A 299 16.41 10.37 6.79
N LEU A 300 15.09 10.54 6.81
CA LEU A 300 14.34 11.29 5.80
C LEU A 300 14.10 12.68 6.36
N ASN A 301 15.03 13.60 6.10
CA ASN A 301 15.09 14.90 6.74
C ASN A 301 13.89 15.80 6.40
N ARG A 302 13.34 15.70 5.17
CA ARG A 302 12.18 16.52 4.80
C ARG A 302 10.91 16.04 5.49
N SER A 303 10.77 14.73 5.63
CA SER A 303 9.62 14.08 6.26
C SER A 303 9.75 14.01 7.78
N GLY A 304 10.97 14.20 8.28
CA GLY A 304 11.30 14.07 9.69
C GLY A 304 11.19 12.63 10.18
N TRP A 305 11.61 11.63 9.39
CA TRP A 305 11.51 10.20 9.76
C TRP A 305 12.89 9.57 9.97
N ARG A 306 12.97 8.64 10.92
CA ARG A 306 14.16 7.81 11.21
C ARG A 306 13.82 6.37 10.89
N ILE A 307 14.59 5.75 10.00
CA ILE A 307 14.45 4.33 9.63
C ILE A 307 15.67 3.57 10.14
N ARG A 308 15.47 2.71 11.14
CA ARG A 308 16.53 1.93 11.80
C ARG A 308 16.48 0.48 11.35
N ALA A 309 17.58 -0.06 10.84
CA ALA A 309 17.70 -1.47 10.49
C ALA A 309 17.62 -2.37 11.74
N ARG A 310 16.83 -3.44 11.67
CA ARG A 310 16.77 -4.50 12.68
C ARG A 310 17.67 -5.66 12.31
N VAL A 311 18.76 -5.82 13.04
CA VAL A 311 19.67 -6.96 12.91
C VAL A 311 19.12 -8.17 13.70
N GLN A 312 19.35 -9.38 13.20
CA GLN A 312 18.93 -10.65 13.81
C GLN A 312 17.41 -10.84 13.95
N ALA A 313 16.60 -9.96 13.35
CA ALA A 313 15.15 -10.13 13.31
C ALA A 313 14.72 -11.41 12.57
N ARG A 314 15.53 -11.86 11.61
CA ARG A 314 15.39 -13.16 10.93
C ARG A 314 16.73 -13.70 10.45
N ARG A 315 16.77 -14.98 10.07
CA ARG A 315 18.00 -15.68 9.65
C ARG A 315 18.76 -14.97 8.52
N THR A 316 18.05 -14.34 7.58
CA THR A 316 18.65 -13.67 6.42
C THR A 316 19.22 -12.28 6.73
N ILE A 317 19.08 -11.76 7.96
CA ILE A 317 19.54 -10.41 8.33
C ILE A 317 20.48 -10.51 9.53
N GLN A 318 21.78 -10.52 9.27
CA GLN A 318 22.83 -10.59 10.30
C GLN A 318 23.60 -9.27 10.44
N SER A 319 23.39 -8.35 9.50
CA SER A 319 23.96 -6.99 9.49
C SER A 319 22.92 -5.97 9.02
N CYS A 320 23.22 -4.68 9.21
CA CYS A 320 22.36 -3.61 8.69
C CYS A 320 22.37 -3.55 7.16
N ASP A 321 23.51 -3.88 6.56
CA ASP A 321 23.61 -4.02 5.11
C ASP A 321 22.68 -5.12 4.60
N ASP A 322 22.62 -6.28 5.27
CA ASP A 322 21.65 -7.33 4.91
C ASP A 322 20.21 -6.79 4.93
N ALA A 323 19.84 -6.00 5.94
CA ALA A 323 18.50 -5.40 6.05
C ALA A 323 18.22 -4.44 4.89
N ASN A 324 19.19 -3.58 4.55
CA ASN A 324 19.07 -2.58 3.49
C ASN A 324 19.01 -3.22 2.09
N MET A 325 19.70 -4.35 1.88
CA MET A 325 19.71 -5.06 0.60
C MET A 325 18.40 -5.82 0.31
N GLN A 326 17.52 -6.03 1.30
CA GLN A 326 16.28 -6.78 1.08
C GLN A 326 15.43 -6.13 -0.02
N ALA A 327 14.89 -6.94 -0.92
CA ALA A 327 13.97 -6.47 -1.96
C ALA A 327 12.63 -5.99 -1.40
N VAL A 328 12.27 -6.48 -0.21
CA VAL A 328 11.08 -6.06 0.52
C VAL A 328 11.45 -5.58 1.90
N TRP A 329 11.16 -4.32 2.18
CA TRP A 329 11.33 -3.75 3.51
C TRP A 329 10.02 -3.90 4.28
N VAL A 330 10.08 -4.47 5.48
CA VAL A 330 8.93 -4.54 6.39
C VAL A 330 9.24 -3.67 7.59
N LEU A 331 8.56 -2.53 7.65
CA LEU A 331 8.80 -1.46 8.60
C LEU A 331 7.77 -1.54 9.74
N ALA A 332 8.25 -1.62 10.97
CA ALA A 332 7.42 -1.41 12.17
C ALA A 332 7.32 0.09 12.47
N VAL A 333 6.13 0.65 12.33
CA VAL A 333 5.86 2.10 12.24
C VAL A 333 5.31 2.64 13.55
N SER A 334 5.86 3.75 14.04
CA SER A 334 5.29 4.48 15.18
C SER A 334 3.91 5.07 14.87
N ASP A 335 3.04 5.16 15.88
CA ASP A 335 1.67 5.70 15.75
C ASP A 335 1.64 7.17 15.30
N ASP A 336 2.73 7.92 15.51
CA ASP A 336 2.89 9.31 15.03
C ASP A 336 3.02 9.44 13.50
N ILE A 337 3.23 8.32 12.80
CA ILE A 337 3.34 8.23 11.35
C ILE A 337 2.04 7.62 10.79
N ILE A 338 1.70 6.40 11.20
CA ILE A 338 0.42 5.78 10.87
C ILE A 338 -0.35 5.58 12.17
N PHE A 339 -1.30 6.49 12.42
CA PHE A 339 -2.13 6.45 13.61
C PHE A 339 -3.20 5.36 13.49
N GLY A 340 -3.12 4.35 14.36
CA GLY A 340 -4.01 3.20 14.34
C GLY A 340 -4.02 2.48 12.98
N HIS A 341 -5.21 2.04 12.56
CA HIS A 341 -5.37 1.32 11.29
C HIS A 341 -5.56 2.25 10.09
N ASN A 342 -6.36 3.32 10.26
CA ASN A 342 -6.86 4.17 9.17
C ASN A 342 -6.17 5.53 9.03
N GLY A 343 -5.14 5.81 9.85
CA GLY A 343 -4.35 7.05 9.76
C GLY A 343 -3.42 7.09 8.55
N ILE A 344 -3.95 6.92 7.34
CA ILE A 344 -3.22 6.83 6.07
C ILE A 344 -3.48 8.03 5.16
N LEU A 345 -2.77 8.11 4.02
CA LEU A 345 -2.99 9.14 2.98
C LEU A 345 -2.98 10.60 3.51
N THR A 346 -2.17 10.87 4.53
CA THR A 346 -2.03 12.19 5.15
C THR A 346 -1.06 13.08 4.35
N PRO A 347 -1.06 14.40 4.58
CA PRO A 347 -0.07 15.29 3.96
C PRO A 347 1.39 14.91 4.29
N SER A 348 1.66 14.40 5.49
CA SER A 348 3.00 13.92 5.85
C SER A 348 3.39 12.67 5.03
N HIS A 349 2.45 11.79 4.72
CA HIS A 349 2.70 10.66 3.81
C HIS A 349 2.97 11.12 2.38
N ALA A 350 2.35 12.22 1.93
CA ALA A 350 2.62 12.78 0.60
C ALA A 350 4.05 13.34 0.54
N GLY A 351 4.47 14.09 1.57
CA GLY A 351 5.84 14.58 1.71
C GLY A 351 6.87 13.44 1.73
N ALA A 352 6.60 12.39 2.49
CA ALA A 352 7.47 11.21 2.55
C ALA A 352 7.57 10.45 1.24
N LEU A 353 6.45 10.24 0.55
CA LEU A 353 6.48 9.62 -0.77
C LEU A 353 7.29 10.47 -1.76
N ALA A 354 7.12 11.79 -1.76
CA ALA A 354 7.89 12.69 -2.62
C ALA A 354 9.41 12.63 -2.35
N GLU A 355 9.81 12.56 -1.07
CA GLU A 355 11.21 12.42 -0.67
C GLU A 355 11.77 11.07 -1.10
N ILE A 356 11.06 9.97 -0.83
CA ILE A 356 11.46 8.61 -1.23
C ILE A 356 11.60 8.50 -2.74
N LEU A 357 10.65 9.02 -3.52
CA LEU A 357 10.75 9.00 -4.98
C LEU A 357 11.96 9.79 -5.49
N SER A 358 12.35 10.86 -4.80
CA SER A 358 13.53 11.65 -5.16
C SER A 358 14.83 10.90 -4.84
N LEU A 359 14.86 10.16 -3.74
CA LEU A 359 15.97 9.24 -3.43
C LEU A 359 16.07 8.11 -4.45
N ILE A 360 14.94 7.50 -4.82
CA ILE A 360 14.89 6.48 -5.88
C ILE A 360 15.45 7.01 -7.20
N ASP A 361 15.06 8.22 -7.59
CA ASP A 361 15.58 8.89 -8.79
C ASP A 361 17.10 9.11 -8.71
N TYR A 362 17.59 9.55 -7.55
CA TYR A 362 19.03 9.73 -7.31
C TYR A 362 19.82 8.42 -7.42
N HIS A 363 19.39 7.37 -6.73
CA HIS A 363 20.08 6.08 -6.74
C HIS A 363 20.05 5.42 -8.12
N ARG A 364 18.93 5.53 -8.85
CA ARG A 364 18.85 5.03 -10.22
C ARG A 364 19.88 5.62 -11.16
N ASN A 365 20.08 6.93 -11.08
CA ASN A 365 21.07 7.61 -11.92
C ASN A 365 22.51 7.19 -11.60
N GLN A 366 22.73 6.43 -10.53
CA GLN A 366 24.03 5.86 -10.16
C GLN A 366 24.18 4.39 -10.54
N ILE A 367 23.09 3.71 -10.93
CA ILE A 367 23.15 2.34 -11.45
C ILE A 367 23.67 2.42 -12.90
N PRO A 368 24.79 1.77 -13.24
CA PRO A 368 25.26 1.71 -14.62
C PRO A 368 24.18 1.13 -15.52
N GLU A 369 23.99 1.68 -16.73
CA GLU A 369 23.15 1.04 -17.75
C GLU A 369 23.65 -0.40 -17.94
N ALA A 370 22.76 -1.38 -17.80
CA ALA A 370 23.11 -2.78 -18.00
C ALA A 370 23.63 -2.96 -19.43
N ILE A 371 24.90 -3.32 -19.57
CA ILE A 371 25.59 -3.57 -20.85
C ILE A 371 25.03 -4.82 -21.52
#